data_AF-A0A957SUY9-F1
#
_entry.id   AF-A0A957SUY9-F1
#
_cell.length_a   1.000
_cell.length_b   1.000
_cell.length_c   1.000
_cell.angle_alpha   90.00
_cell.angle_beta   90.00
_cell.angle_gamma   90.00
#
_symmetry.space_group_name_H-M   'P 1'
#
loop_
_entity.id
_entity.type
_entity.pdbx_description
1 polymer ?
#
loop_
_entity_poly.entity_id
_entity_poly.type
_entity_poly.pdbx_seq_one_letter_code
_entity_poly.pdbx_strand_id
1 'polypeptide(L)' 'MNKPKSKFDQKWKVIRKQSMGWWNLVAEHDLKKVDKAEDKLNKFITILMVKYGYTREQAILEINKHWVAFNRAQTVAEKV' A
#
# COMPACT_ATOMS: atom_id res chain seq x y z
N MET A 1 10.76 16.78 -16.39
CA MET A 1 10.51 15.41 -16.89
C MET A 1 9.57 14.72 -15.92
N ASN A 2 8.38 14.30 -16.33
CA ASN A 2 7.48 13.49 -15.48
C ASN A 2 7.98 12.04 -15.47
N LYS A 3 8.39 11.51 -14.31
CA LYS A 3 8.66 10.08 -14.17
C LYS A 3 7.36 9.29 -14.40
N PRO A 4 7.41 8.17 -15.14
CA PRO A 4 6.25 7.30 -15.28
C PRO A 4 5.82 6.78 -13.90
N LYS A 5 4.51 6.83 -13.63
CA LYS A 5 3.94 6.36 -12.36
C LYS A 5 4.24 4.87 -12.16
N SER A 6 4.72 4.52 -10.97
CA SER A 6 5.00 3.13 -10.59
C SER A 6 3.72 2.27 -10.64
N LYS A 7 3.88 0.94 -10.69
CA LYS A 7 2.73 0.02 -10.57
C LYS A 7 1.95 0.25 -9.26
N PHE A 8 2.65 0.60 -8.18
CA PHE A 8 2.04 0.95 -6.90
C PHE A 8 1.18 2.21 -7.03
N ASP A 9 1.69 3.27 -7.65
CA ASP A 9 0.95 4.51 -7.91
C ASP A 9 -0.32 4.27 -8.74
N GLN A 10 -0.23 3.39 -9.75
CA GLN A 10 -1.37 3.05 -10.58
C GLN A 10 -2.45 2.29 -9.81
N LYS A 11 -2.05 1.41 -8.88
CA LYS A 11 -2.97 0.61 -8.04
C LYS A 11 -3.36 1.28 -6.73
N TRP A 12 -2.85 2.48 -6.48
CA TRP A 12 -2.99 3.17 -5.19
C TRP A 12 -4.43 3.30 -4.72
N LYS A 13 -5.40 3.62 -5.60
CA LYS A 13 -6.82 3.75 -5.23
C LYS A 13 -7.37 2.48 -4.57
N VAL A 14 -6.98 1.30 -5.05
CA VAL A 14 -7.39 0.01 -4.49
C VAL A 14 -6.68 -0.24 -3.17
N ILE A 15 -5.36 -0.04 -3.15
CA ILE A 15 -4.52 -0.23 -1.95
C ILE A 15 -5.02 0.66 -0.80
N ARG A 16 -5.28 1.94 -1.07
CA ARG A 16 -5.82 2.93 -0.13
C ARG A 16 -7.12 2.47 0.51
N LYS A 17 -8.07 1.95 -0.28
CA LYS A 17 -9.37 1.45 0.22
C LYS A 17 -9.19 0.30 1.22
N GLN A 18 -8.19 -0.55 1.01
CA GLN A 18 -7.93 -1.71 1.85
C GLN A 18 -6.96 -1.43 3.02
N SER A 19 -6.19 -0.34 2.96
CA SER A 19 -5.06 -0.09 3.87
C SER A 19 -5.46 -0.06 5.35
N MET A 20 -6.58 0.57 5.71
CA MET A 20 -7.05 0.58 7.11
C MET A 20 -7.55 -0.79 7.60
N GLY A 21 -7.91 -1.70 6.69
CA GLY A 21 -8.26 -3.08 7.03
C GLY A 21 -7.04 -4.01 7.09
N TRP A 22 -5.98 -3.69 6.36
CA TRP A 22 -4.72 -4.46 6.38
C TRP A 22 -3.81 -4.04 7.54
N TRP A 23 -3.82 -2.77 7.92
CA TRP A 23 -2.94 -2.21 8.94
C TRP A 23 -3.72 -1.37 9.97
N ASN A 24 -3.88 -1.93 11.17
CA ASN A 24 -4.62 -1.30 12.27
C ASN A 24 -4.08 0.07 12.76
N LEU A 25 -2.80 0.40 12.53
CA LEU A 25 -2.17 1.66 12.94
C LEU A 25 -2.13 2.70 11.81
N VAL A 26 -2.54 2.32 10.60
CA VAL A 26 -2.67 3.24 9.46
C VAL A 26 -4.05 3.88 9.53
N ALA A 27 -4.07 5.22 9.56
CA ALA A 27 -5.30 5.99 9.60
C ALA A 27 -5.49 6.83 8.32
N GLU A 28 -6.71 7.29 8.09
CA GLU A 28 -7.08 8.11 6.92
C GLU A 28 -6.18 9.34 6.74
N HIS A 29 -5.74 9.97 7.82
CA HIS A 29 -4.84 11.14 7.73
C HIS A 29 -3.44 10.78 7.21
N ASP A 30 -2.97 9.55 7.43
CA ASP A 30 -1.70 9.07 6.88
C ASP A 30 -1.85 8.78 5.39
N LEU A 31 -2.97 8.17 4.97
CA LEU A 31 -3.28 7.92 3.56
C LEU A 31 -3.40 9.22 2.75
N LYS A 32 -3.97 10.29 3.34
CA LYS A 32 -4.01 11.63 2.71
C LYS A 32 -2.61 12.22 2.47
N LYS A 33 -1.60 11.86 3.28
CA LYS A 33 -0.21 12.28 3.04
C LYS A 33 0.39 11.52 1.85
N VAL A 34 0.01 10.26 1.66
CA VAL A 34 0.43 9.44 0.52
C VAL A 34 -0.25 9.93 -0.77
N ASP A 35 -1.53 10.27 -0.73
CA ASP A 35 -2.28 10.81 -1.88
C ASP A 35 -1.53 11.97 -2.55
N LYS A 36 -0.94 12.85 -1.74
CA LYS A 36 -0.21 14.05 -2.17
C LYS A 36 1.26 13.80 -2.53
N ALA A 37 1.79 12.61 -2.29
CA ALA A 37 3.18 12.30 -2.55
C ALA A 37 3.43 12.03 -4.05
N GLU A 38 4.56 12.55 -4.55
CA GLU A 38 5.06 12.25 -5.88
C GLU A 38 5.39 10.75 -6.01
N ASP A 39 6.04 10.18 -5.00
CA ASP A 39 6.32 8.75 -4.87
C ASP A 39 5.50 8.15 -3.71
N LYS A 40 4.39 7.51 -4.06
CA LYS A 40 3.46 6.94 -3.08
C LYS A 40 4.03 5.72 -2.39
N LEU A 41 4.79 4.90 -3.11
CA LEU A 41 5.38 3.69 -2.55
C LEU A 41 6.36 4.08 -1.44
N ASN A 42 7.28 5.01 -1.73
CA ASN A 42 8.23 5.47 -0.73
C ASN A 42 7.55 6.13 0.46
N LYS A 43 6.54 6.98 0.22
CA LYS A 43 5.82 7.61 1.32
C LYS A 43 5.09 6.59 2.20
N PHE A 44 4.47 5.58 1.59
CA PHE A 44 3.74 4.54 2.31
C PHE A 44 4.68 3.62 3.10
N ILE A 45 5.82 3.23 2.52
CA ILE A 45 6.88 2.50 3.22
C ILE A 45 7.31 3.25 4.48
N THR A 46 7.60 4.55 4.37
CA THR A 46 8.00 5.36 5.54
C THR A 46 6.93 5.38 6.63
N ILE A 47 5.64 5.43 6.27
CA ILE A 47 4.55 5.35 7.25
C ILE A 47 4.57 4.01 7.99
N LEU A 48 4.73 2.90 7.26
CA LEU A 48 4.80 1.57 7.88
C LEU A 48 6.02 1.44 8.79
N MET A 49 7.18 1.94 8.37
CA MET A 49 8.39 1.96 9.20
C MET A 49 8.16 2.75 10.50
N VAL A 50 7.55 3.94 10.44
CA VAL A 50 7.30 4.79 11.60
C VAL A 50 6.25 4.20 12.55
N LYS A 51 5.16 3.64 12.02
CA LYS A 51 4.03 3.16 12.81
C LYS A 51 4.28 1.78 13.42
N TYR A 52 4.99 0.92 12.70
CA TYR A 52 5.19 -0.48 13.07
C TYR A 52 6.64 -0.84 13.43
N GLY A 53 7.58 0.11 13.30
CA GLY A 53 8.99 -0.15 13.56
C GLY A 53 9.66 -1.03 12.50
N TYR A 54 9.04 -1.20 11.34
CA TYR A 54 9.58 -2.05 10.28
C TYR A 54 10.87 -1.46 9.70
N THR A 55 11.77 -2.37 9.30
CA THR A 55 12.78 -2.01 8.31
C THR A 55 12.12 -1.71 6.97
N ARG A 56 12.85 -1.05 6.08
CA ARG A 56 12.37 -0.76 4.72
C ARG A 56 11.99 -2.03 3.96
N GLU A 57 12.78 -3.09 4.10
CA GLU A 57 12.54 -4.39 3.47
C GLU A 57 11.28 -5.07 4.03
N GLN A 58 11.11 -5.05 5.36
CA GLN A 58 9.91 -5.58 6.01
C GLN A 58 8.65 -4.86 5.54
N ALA A 59 8.68 -3.53 5.43
CA ALA A 59 7.55 -2.76 4.93
C ALA A 59 7.18 -3.15 3.48
N ILE A 60 8.19 -3.35 2.61
CA ILE A 60 7.96 -3.81 1.23
C ILE A 60 7.36 -5.22 1.22
N LEU A 61 7.87 -6.13 2.05
CA LEU A 61 7.37 -7.50 2.16
C LEU A 61 5.91 -7.53 2.62
N GLU A 62 5.54 -6.76 3.65
CA GLU A 62 4.15 -6.70 4.12
C GLU A 62 3.21 -6.12 3.07
N ILE A 63 3.61 -5.05 2.35
CA ILE A 63 2.84 -4.52 1.22
C ILE A 63 2.57 -5.62 0.18
N ASN A 64 3.61 -6.35 -0.21
CA ASN A 64 3.49 -7.42 -1.21
C ASN A 64 2.61 -8.57 -0.71
N LYS A 65 2.77 -8.98 0.54
CA LYS A 65 1.98 -10.05 1.17
C LYS A 65 0.49 -9.73 1.16
N HIS A 66 0.10 -8.54 1.60
CA HIS A 66 -1.30 -8.11 1.56
C HIS A 66 -1.83 -7.99 0.14
N TRP A 67 -1.02 -7.45 -0.78
CA TRP A 67 -1.40 -7.35 -2.19
C TRP A 67 -1.63 -8.72 -2.85
N VAL A 68 -0.74 -9.69 -2.61
CA VAL A 68 -0.89 -11.06 -3.12
C VAL A 68 -2.12 -11.75 -2.52
N ALA A 69 -2.33 -11.64 -1.21
CA ALA A 69 -3.50 -12.21 -0.55
C ALA A 69 -4.80 -11.64 -1.11
N PHE A 70 -4.86 -10.33 -1.33
CA PHE A 70 -6.00 -9.65 -1.93
C PHE A 70 -6.28 -10.12 -3.36
N ASN A 71 -5.26 -10.15 -4.23
CA ASN A 71 -5.45 -10.62 -5.60
C ASN A 71 -5.87 -12.09 -5.66
N ARG A 72 -5.29 -12.95 -4.81
CA ARG A 72 -5.69 -14.36 -4.74
C ARG A 72 -7.16 -14.49 -4.33
N ALA A 73 -7.63 -13.73 -3.35
CA ALA A 73 -9.03 -13.74 -2.94
C ALA A 73 -9.97 -13.28 -4.06
N GLN A 74 -9.59 -12.25 -4.82
CA GLN A 74 -10.38 -11.76 -5.97
C GLN A 74 -10.45 -12.80 -7.10
N THR A 75 -9.33 -13.42 -7.47
CA THR A 75 -9.32 -14.45 -8.53
C THR A 75 -10.14 -15.68 -8.18
N VAL A 76 -10.23 -16.05 -6.89
CA VAL A 76 -11.12 -17.14 -6.45
C VAL A 76 -12.58 -16.69 -6.57
N ALA A 77 -12.92 -15.48 -6.11
CA ALA A 77 -14.29 -14.97 -6.17
C ALA A 77 -14.83 -14.78 -7.59
N GLU A 78 -13.98 -14.50 -8.58
CA GLU A 78 -14.37 -14.38 -10.00
C GLU A 78 -14.58 -15.73 -10.70
N LYS A 79 -14.12 -16.84 -10.10
CA LYS A 79 -14.23 -18.20 -10.65
C LYS A 79 -15.37 -19.04 -10.07
N VAL A 80 -16.11 -18.50 -9.09
CA VAL A 80 -17.30 -19.13 -8.48
C VAL A 80 -18.54 -18.44 -9.03
#